data_AF-A0A354GK96-F1
#
_entry.id   AF-A0A354GK96-F1
#
_cell.length_a   1.000
_cell.length_b   1.000
_cell.length_c   1.000
_cell.angle_alpha   90.00
_cell.angle_beta   90.00
_cell.angle_gamma   90.00
#
_symmetry.space_group_name_H-M   'P 1'
#
loop_
_entity.id
_entity.type
_entity.pdbx_description
1 polymer ?
#
loop_
_entity_poly.entity_id
_entity_poly.type
_entity_poly.pdbx_seq_one_letter_code
_entity_poly.pdbx_strand_id
1 'polypeptide(L)' 'MNRAILDGVLVKTYGDFNVPVDKFLGDSSLIAAFVAAVEVGAGSVEFEPQEIMRRLINLRKKGRLPRLRRAYFGRSPNNN' A
#
# COMPACT_ATOMS: atom_id res chain seq x y z
N MET A 1 5.20 -13.27 -13.38
CA MET A 1 3.85 -12.79 -13.00
C MET A 1 3.36 -11.73 -14.00
N ASN A 2 2.06 -11.73 -14.35
CA ASN A 2 1.51 -10.72 -15.25
C ASN A 2 1.45 -9.34 -14.55
N ARG A 3 1.95 -8.29 -15.21
CA ARG A 3 2.02 -6.92 -14.66
C ARG A 3 0.67 -6.37 -14.20
N ALA A 4 -0.42 -6.72 -14.90
CA ALA A 4 -1.76 -6.27 -14.53
C ALA A 4 -2.24 -6.89 -13.20
N ILE A 5 -1.85 -8.14 -12.92
CA ILE A 5 -2.23 -8.83 -11.69
C ILE A 5 -1.49 -8.20 -10.51
N LEU A 6 -0.17 -7.97 -10.65
CA LEU A 6 0.64 -7.31 -9.61
C LEU A 6 0.13 -5.91 -9.30
N ASP A 7 -0.19 -5.11 -10.33
CA ASP A 7 -0.74 -3.77 -10.13
C ASP A 7 -2.09 -3.83 -9.37
N GLY A 8 -2.93 -4.82 -9.65
CA GLY A 8 -4.19 -5.04 -8.92
C GLY A 8 -3.98 -5.39 -7.45
N VAL A 9 -3.04 -6.30 -7.16
CA VAL A 9 -2.64 -6.65 -5.78
C VAL A 9 -2.12 -5.42 -5.05
N LEU A 10 -1.21 -4.66 -5.66
CA LEU A 10 -0.64 -3.44 -5.08
C LEU A 10 -1.71 -2.41 -4.71
N VAL A 11 -2.66 -2.14 -5.61
CA VAL A 11 -3.75 -1.19 -5.38
C VAL A 11 -4.63 -1.65 -4.20
N LYS A 12 -4.97 -2.94 -4.14
CA LYS A 12 -5.76 -3.52 -3.06
C LYS A 12 -5.03 -3.41 -1.72
N THR A 13 -3.81 -3.94 -1.63
CA THR A 13 -2.99 -3.93 -0.42
C THR A 13 -2.72 -2.49 0.06
N TYR A 14 -2.52 -1.55 -0.86
CA TYR A 14 -2.36 -0.13 -0.53
C TYR A 14 -3.61 0.47 0.13
N GLY A 15 -4.79 0.11 -0.38
CA GLY A 15 -6.07 0.50 0.23
C GLY A 15 -6.24 -0.07 1.64
N ASP A 16 -5.82 -1.32 1.85
CA ASP A 16 -5.90 -2.01 3.14
C ASP A 16 -4.95 -1.42 4.19
N PHE A 17 -3.71 -1.10 3.78
CA PHE A 17 -2.74 -0.43 4.66
C PHE A 17 -3.20 0.97 5.05
N ASN A 18 -3.92 1.66 4.16
CA ASN A 18 -4.41 3.02 4.38
C ASN A 18 -3.31 4.04 4.81
N VAL A 19 -2.10 3.85 4.30
CA VAL A 19 -0.91 4.66 4.62
C VAL A 19 -0.47 5.46 3.40
N PRO A 20 -0.14 6.77 3.53
CA PRO A 20 0.39 7.58 2.43
C PRO A 20 1.67 6.99 1.85
N VAL A 21 1.85 7.04 0.52
CA VAL A 21 3.05 6.52 -0.16
C VAL A 21 4.33 7.09 0.45
N ASP A 22 4.30 8.36 0.84
CA ASP A 22 5.44 9.07 1.42
C ASP A 22 5.90 8.50 2.77
N LYS A 23 5.01 7.86 3.55
CA LYS A 23 5.38 7.21 4.82
C LYS A 23 6.21 5.94 4.61
N PHE A 24 5.98 5.20 3.52
CA PHE A 24 6.78 4.02 3.20
C PHE A 24 8.25 4.35 2.85
N LEU A 25 8.52 5.58 2.40
CA LEU A 25 9.89 6.04 2.12
C LEU A 25 10.68 6.33 3.41
N GLY A 26 9.99 6.71 4.49
CA GLY A 26 10.60 7.06 5.77
C GLY A 26 10.66 5.92 6.79
N ASP A 27 9.98 4.81 6.53
CA ASP A 27 9.83 3.70 7.47
C ASP A 27 10.11 2.34 6.79
N SER A 28 11.33 1.85 7.00
CA SER A 28 11.81 0.56 6.46
C SER A 28 10.99 -0.64 6.95
N SER A 29 10.46 -0.59 8.17
CA SER A 29 9.64 -1.66 8.73
C SER A 29 8.26 -1.68 8.07
N LEU A 30 7.71 -0.50 7.80
CA LEU A 30 6.42 -0.36 7.14
C LEU A 30 6.45 -0.86 5.68
N ILE A 31 7.53 -0.56 4.94
CA ILE A 31 7.68 -1.09 3.58
C ILE A 31 7.92 -2.61 3.58
N ALA A 32 8.69 -3.15 4.53
CA ALA A 32 8.86 -4.60 4.65
C ALA A 32 7.53 -5.31 4.91
N ALA A 33 6.70 -4.77 5.82
CA ALA A 33 5.36 -5.30 6.09
C ALA A 33 4.45 -5.22 4.85
N PHE A 34 4.53 -4.11 4.10
CA PHE A 34 3.77 -3.94 2.86
C PHE A 34 4.19 -4.92 1.77
N VAL A 35 5.49 -5.10 1.58
CA VAL A 35 6.06 -6.07 0.63
C VAL A 35 5.55 -7.46 0.97
N ALA A 36 5.71 -7.91 2.23
CA ALA A 36 5.24 -9.22 2.67
C ALA A 36 3.74 -9.44 2.37
N ALA A 37 2.90 -8.42 2.59
CA ALA A 37 1.47 -8.49 2.26
C ALA A 37 1.21 -8.59 0.74
N VAL A 38 2.01 -7.91 -0.08
CA VAL A 38 1.95 -8.01 -1.54
C VAL A 38 2.41 -9.39 -2.01
N GLU A 39 3.49 -9.94 -1.44
CA GLU A 39 4.00 -11.28 -1.77
C GLU A 39 2.94 -12.35 -1.51
N VAL A 40 2.27 -12.30 -0.34
CA VAL A 40 1.16 -13.19 -0.01
C VAL A 40 0.01 -13.03 -1.02
N GLY A 41 -0.37 -11.79 -1.35
CA GLY A 41 -1.43 -11.51 -2.34
C GLY A 41 -1.06 -11.91 -3.78
N ALA A 42 0.24 -11.99 -4.08
CA ALA A 42 0.78 -12.36 -5.38
C ALA A 42 1.01 -13.87 -5.56
N GLY A 43 0.73 -14.67 -4.52
CA GLY A 43 0.96 -16.11 -4.54
C GLY A 43 2.35 -16.51 -4.05
N SER A 44 2.85 -15.84 -3.00
CA SER A 44 4.15 -16.11 -2.35
C SER A 44 5.35 -15.94 -3.26
N VAL A 45 5.30 -14.95 -4.15
CA VAL A 45 6.45 -14.54 -4.96
C VAL A 45 7.24 -13.50 -4.17
N GLU A 46 8.54 -13.72 -3.97
CA GLU A 46 9.41 -12.74 -3.30
C GLU A 46 9.66 -11.52 -4.19
N PHE A 47 9.59 -10.33 -3.59
CA PHE A 47 9.87 -9.08 -4.27
C PHE A 47 10.83 -8.21 -3.48
N GLU A 48 11.73 -7.55 -4.20
CA GLU A 48 12.58 -6.53 -3.62
C GLU A 48 11.76 -5.30 -3.18
N PRO A 49 11.95 -4.77 -1.96
CA PRO A 49 11.23 -3.59 -1.48
C PRO A 49 11.35 -2.38 -2.41
N GLN A 50 12.52 -2.22 -3.05
CA GLN A 50 12.77 -1.15 -4.01
C GLN A 50 11.92 -1.29 -5.28
N GLU A 51 11.68 -2.52 -5.74
CA GLU A 51 10.84 -2.79 -6.90
C GLU A 51 9.39 -2.42 -6.61
N ILE A 52 8.87 -2.89 -5.46
CA ILE A 52 7.53 -2.60 -4.98
C ILE A 52 7.33 -1.09 -4.82
N MET A 53 8.29 -0.40 -4.20
CA MET A 53 8.23 1.06 -4.05
C MET A 53 8.21 1.80 -5.38
N ARG A 54 9.10 1.43 -6.31
CA ARG A 54 9.12 2.03 -7.65
C ARG A 54 7.79 1.84 -8.36
N ARG A 55 7.19 0.65 -8.22
CA ARG A 55 5.88 0.32 -8.81
C ARG A 55 4.75 1.14 -8.18
N LEU A 56 4.73 1.23 -6.84
CA LEU A 56 3.74 2.00 -6.08
C LEU A 56 3.79 3.50 -6.45
N ILE A 57 4.99 4.08 -6.55
CA ILE A 57 5.18 5.46 -7.00
C ILE A 57 4.65 5.66 -8.42
N ASN A 58 4.91 4.72 -9.33
CA ASN A 58 4.39 4.78 -10.69
C ASN A 58 2.85 4.71 -10.74
N LEU A 59 2.22 3.89 -9.90
CA LEU A 59 0.76 3.82 -9.77
C LEU A 59 0.18 5.14 -9.24
N ARG A 60 0.85 5.77 -8.25
CA ARG A 60 0.49 7.10 -7.75
C ARG A 60 0.55 8.15 -8.85
N LYS A 61 1.65 8.21 -9.60
CA LYS A 61 1.84 9.15 -10.73
C LYS A 61 0.77 8.99 -11.81
N LYS A 62 0.29 7.77 -12.04
CA LYS A 62 -0.78 7.45 -12.99
C LYS A 62 -2.19 7.70 -12.42
N GLY A 63 -2.33 8.15 -11.18
CA GLY A 63 -3.64 8.32 -10.53
C GLY A 63 -4.40 7.02 -10.30
N ARG A 64 -3.71 5.87 -10.28
CA ARG A 64 -4.32 4.54 -10.13
C ARG A 64 -4.42 4.05 -8.69
N LEU A 65 -3.79 4.76 -7.75
CA LEU A 65 -3.95 4.46 -6.33
C LEU A 65 -5.28 5.02 -5.82
N PRO A 66 -6.03 4.25 -5.02
CA PRO A 66 -7.25 4.74 -4.40
C PRO A 66 -6.93 5.90 -3.48
N ARG A 67 -7.89 6.82 -3.33
CA ARG A 67 -7.81 7.84 -2.29
C ARG A 67 -7.89 7.14 -0.94
N LEU A 68 -6.89 7.35 -0.11
CA LEU A 68 -6.88 6.83 1.25
C LEU A 68 -8.09 7.38 2.01
N ARG A 69 -8.72 6.52 2.81
CA ARG A 69 -9.80 6.96 3.68
C ARG A 69 -9.15 7.88 4.72
N ARG A 70 -9.64 9.13 4.80
CA ARG A 70 -9.34 9.98 5.96
C ARG A 70 -9.69 9.16 7.19
N ALA A 71 -8.70 8.82 8.01
CA ALA A 71 -8.98 8.24 9.29
C ALA A 71 -9.74 9.31 10.09
N TYR A 72 -11.06 9.15 10.21
CA TYR A 72 -11.90 10.00 11.03
C TYR A 72 -11.58 9.70 12.51
N PHE A 73 -10.42 10.16 12.98
CA PHE A 73 -10.07 10.19 14.41
C PHE A 73 -10.72 11.41 15.09
N GLY A 74 -12.04 11.60 14.88
CA GLY A 74 -12.68 12.88 15.16
C GLY A 74 -14.16 12.80 15.48
N ARG A 75 -14.60 11.78 16.23
CA ARG A 75 -15.72 11.92 17.18
C ARG A 75 -15.72 10.72 18.12
N SER A 76 -15.07 10.86 19.28
CA SER A 76 -15.62 10.17 20.45
C SER A 76 -17.06 10.66 20.59
N PRO A 77 -18.08 9.79 20.67
CA PRO A 77 -19.31 10.20 21.32
C PRO A 77 -18.89 10.52 22.75
N ASN A 78 -18.86 11.81 23.07
CA ASN A 78 -18.80 12.28 24.43
C ASN A 78 -20.09 11.76 25.07
N ASN A 79 -20.01 10.61 25.74
CA ASN A 79 -21.14 10.03 26.44
C ASN A 79 -21.23 10.77 27.78
N ASN A 80 -22.05 11.82 27.76
CA ASN A 80 -22.48 12.59 28.92
C ASN A 80 -23.31 11.72 29.87
#